data_AF-A0A962V6T0-F1
#
_entry.id   AF-A0A962V6T0-F1
#
_cell.length_a   1.000
_cell.length_b   1.000
_cell.length_c   1.000
_cell.angle_alpha   90.00
_cell.angle_beta   90.00
_cell.angle_gamma   90.00
#
_symmetry.space_group_name_H-M   'P 1'
#
loop_
_entity.id
_entity.type
_entity.pdbx_description
1 polymer ?
#
loop_
_entity_poly.entity_id
_entity_poly.type
_entity_poly.pdbx_seq_one_letter_code
_entity_poly.pdbx_strand_id
1 'polypeptide(L)'
;MTTVKRIFRSIRGVSTPIGGVSWEPEGVEEKIVDINYPTDSGLKEELNNVGYKIAWSAEKKLSRRIDLEGWEKVVWEDQVGKQFTLKCSDGLTLIMKKQDSA
;
A
#
# COMPACT_ATOMS: atom_id res chain seq x y z
N MET A 1 2.70 -22.27 9.15
CA MET A 1 2.56 -21.12 10.07
C MET A 1 2.40 -19.87 9.21
N THR A 2 1.17 -19.49 8.90
CA THR A 2 0.90 -18.38 7.98
C THR A 2 0.44 -17.20 8.83
N THR A 3 1.42 -16.39 9.24
CA THR A 3 1.21 -15.22 10.10
C THR A 3 0.33 -14.22 9.35
N VAL A 4 -0.91 -14.07 9.84
CA VAL A 4 -1.84 -13.00 9.48
C VAL A 4 -1.12 -11.66 9.70
N LYS A 5 -0.78 -11.00 8.60
CA LYS A 5 -0.01 -9.75 8.59
C LYS A 5 -1.00 -8.61 8.37
N ARG A 6 -1.18 -7.84 9.45
CA ARG A 6 -2.20 -6.80 9.61
C ARG A 6 -1.89 -5.64 8.67
N ILE A 7 -2.83 -5.30 7.79
CA ILE A 7 -2.71 -4.17 6.86
C ILE A 7 -3.11 -2.91 7.62
N PHE A 8 -2.16 -2.01 7.89
CA PHE A 8 -2.47 -0.74 8.53
C PHE A 8 -3.07 0.25 7.51
N ARG A 9 -4.18 0.87 7.91
CA ARG A 9 -4.95 1.82 7.13
C ARG A 9 -4.20 3.15 7.05
N SER A 10 -3.91 3.57 5.81
CA SER A 10 -3.61 4.91 5.30
C SER A 10 -3.09 5.99 6.25
N ILE A 11 -1.87 6.46 5.97
CA ILE A 11 -1.38 7.79 6.34
C ILE A 11 -2.21 8.88 5.63
N ARG A 12 -3.45 9.11 6.08
CA ARG A 12 -4.12 10.38 5.79
C ARG A 12 -3.41 11.46 6.57
N GLY A 13 -2.64 12.26 5.86
CA GLY A 13 -1.82 13.34 6.40
C GLY A 13 -2.60 14.20 7.38
N VAL A 14 -2.07 14.30 8.60
CA VAL A 14 -2.42 15.38 9.50
C VAL A 14 -1.59 16.59 9.08
N SER A 15 -2.26 17.64 8.61
CA SER A 15 -1.65 18.90 8.24
C SER A 15 -1.16 19.63 9.48
N THR A 16 0.15 19.90 9.57
CA THR A 16 0.64 21.11 10.25
C THR A 16 1.79 21.74 9.43
N PRO A 17 1.79 23.07 9.25
CA PRO A 17 2.73 23.74 8.34
C PRO A 17 3.94 24.28 9.11
N ILE A 18 5.13 23.70 8.94
CA ILE A 18 6.42 24.41 9.11
C ILE A 18 7.60 23.55 8.64
N GLY A 19 8.34 24.07 7.65
CA GLY A 19 9.67 23.55 7.27
C GLY A 19 9.61 22.42 6.23
N GLY A 20 10.39 22.56 5.16
CA GLY A 20 10.43 21.60 4.05
C GLY A 20 10.90 20.21 4.51
N VAL A 21 9.96 19.28 4.61
CA VAL A 21 10.22 17.84 4.72
C VAL A 21 9.57 17.15 3.53
N SER A 22 10.40 16.45 2.75
CA SER A 22 9.93 15.48 1.76
C SER A 22 9.10 14.43 2.50
N TRP A 23 7.85 14.25 2.12
CA TRP A 23 6.83 13.44 2.81
C TRP A 23 7.03 11.93 2.63
N GLU A 24 8.27 11.48 2.57
CA GLU A 24 8.57 10.05 2.57
C GLU A 24 8.45 9.56 4.02
N PRO A 25 7.57 8.59 4.31
CA PRO A 25 7.39 8.13 5.68
C PRO A 25 8.72 7.55 6.18
N GLU A 26 9.38 8.29 7.09
CA GLU A 26 10.62 7.90 7.75
C GLU A 26 10.37 6.59 8.53
N GLY A 27 10.63 5.45 7.90
CA GLY A 27 10.47 4.12 8.51
C GLY A 27 9.64 3.10 7.72
N VAL A 28 9.13 3.43 6.53
CA VAL A 28 8.52 2.41 5.65
C VAL A 28 9.54 1.94 4.62
N GLU A 29 9.99 0.70 4.77
CA GLU A 29 10.97 0.11 3.85
C GLU A 29 10.30 -0.32 2.53
N GLU A 30 11.09 -0.46 1.47
CA GLU A 30 10.59 -0.93 0.18
C GLU A 30 10.91 -2.41 0.02
N LYS A 31 9.88 -3.22 -0.24
CA LYS A 31 10.07 -4.65 -0.48
C LYS A 31 9.72 -5.00 -1.91
N ILE A 32 10.72 -5.43 -2.66
CA ILE A 32 10.54 -5.93 -4.03
C ILE A 32 9.96 -7.34 -3.97
N VAL A 33 8.79 -7.52 -4.59
CA VAL A 33 8.04 -8.77 -4.69
C VAL A 33 7.62 -9.04 -6.14
N ASP A 34 7.17 -10.26 -6.41
CA ASP A 34 6.61 -10.62 -7.71
C ASP A 34 5.23 -9.97 -7.94
N ILE A 35 4.86 -9.75 -9.20
CA ILE A 35 3.54 -9.20 -9.57
C ILE A 35 2.39 -10.10 -9.10
N ASN A 36 2.63 -11.40 -8.95
CA ASN A 36 1.69 -12.39 -8.46
C ASN A 36 1.72 -12.59 -6.95
N TYR A 37 2.66 -11.97 -6.22
CA TYR A 37 2.75 -12.03 -4.76
C TYR A 37 1.41 -11.79 -4.05
N PRO A 38 0.61 -10.76 -4.38
CA PRO A 38 -0.67 -10.55 -3.70
C PRO A 38 -1.67 -11.67 -3.96
N THR A 39 -1.57 -12.38 -5.08
CA THR A 39 -2.42 -13.55 -5.37
C THR A 39 -1.90 -14.79 -4.64
N ASP A 40 -0.60 -15.04 -4.70
CA ASP A 40 0.05 -16.20 -4.08
C ASP A 40 -0.04 -16.18 -2.55
N SER A 41 0.10 -15.00 -1.95
CA SER A 41 0.03 -14.80 -0.49
C SER A 41 -1.40 -14.76 0.07
N GLY A 42 -2.44 -14.80 -0.78
CA GLY A 42 -3.84 -14.60 -0.36
C GLY A 42 -4.22 -13.15 -0.02
N LEU A 43 -3.27 -12.20 -0.06
CA LEU A 43 -3.50 -10.77 0.19
C LEU A 43 -4.68 -10.22 -0.63
N LYS A 44 -4.72 -10.58 -1.92
CA LYS A 44 -5.74 -10.13 -2.85
C LYS A 44 -7.12 -10.56 -2.38
N GLU A 45 -7.24 -11.80 -1.92
CA GLU A 45 -8.50 -12.36 -1.46
C GLU A 45 -8.92 -11.75 -0.13
N GLU A 46 -7.99 -11.63 0.82
CA GLU A 46 -8.21 -10.95 2.10
C GLU A 46 -8.71 -9.51 1.90
N LEU A 47 -8.00 -8.70 1.11
CA LEU A 47 -8.40 -7.32 0.85
C LEU A 47 -9.74 -7.25 0.11
N ASN A 48 -9.98 -8.13 -0.86
CA ASN A 48 -11.26 -8.20 -1.55
C ASN A 48 -12.41 -8.55 -0.59
N ASN A 49 -12.18 -9.48 0.34
CA ASN A 49 -13.15 -9.88 1.37
C ASN A 49 -13.50 -8.71 2.30
N VAL A 50 -12.52 -7.87 2.63
CA VAL A 50 -12.72 -6.65 3.44
C VAL A 50 -13.31 -5.49 2.60
N GLY A 51 -13.57 -5.71 1.30
CA GLY A 51 -14.12 -4.69 0.41
C GLY A 51 -13.07 -3.68 -0.05
N TYR A 52 -11.85 -4.14 -0.33
CA TYR A 52 -10.78 -3.36 -0.95
C TYR A 52 -10.37 -3.98 -2.29
N LYS A 53 -10.20 -3.15 -3.31
CA LYS A 53 -9.58 -3.52 -4.57
C LYS A 53 -8.10 -3.23 -4.51
N ILE A 54 -7.27 -4.15 -4.99
CA ILE A 54 -5.84 -3.92 -5.21
C ILE A 54 -5.53 -3.73 -6.68
N ALA A 55 -4.50 -2.93 -6.97
CA ALA A 55 -3.95 -2.77 -8.30
C ALA A 55 -2.46 -2.45 -8.21
N TRP A 56 -1.72 -2.80 -9.26
CA TRP A 56 -0.36 -2.31 -9.45
C TRP A 56 -0.40 -0.96 -10.16
N SER A 57 0.40 0.00 -9.69
CA SER A 57 0.53 1.30 -10.31
C SER A 57 1.98 1.74 -10.38
N ALA A 58 2.41 2.18 -11.56
CA ALA A 58 3.70 2.82 -11.73
C ALA A 58 3.79 4.09 -10.87
N GLU A 59 4.96 4.34 -10.29
CA GLU A 59 5.20 5.49 -9.41
C GLU A 59 4.83 6.83 -10.07
N LYS A 60 5.10 6.95 -11.37
CA LYS A 60 4.73 8.13 -12.19
C LYS A 60 3.23 8.44 -12.22
N LYS A 61 2.37 7.42 -12.07
CA LYS A 61 0.90 7.56 -12.05
C LYS A 61 0.33 7.40 -10.65
N LEU A 62 1.16 7.01 -9.67
CA LEU A 62 0.78 6.69 -8.32
C LEU A 62 0.16 7.90 -7.62
N SER A 63 0.85 9.04 -7.65
CA SER A 63 0.40 10.30 -7.04
C SER A 63 -0.97 10.69 -7.59
N ARG A 64 -1.16 10.57 -8.91
CA ARG A 64 -2.42 10.88 -9.58
C ARG A 64 -3.55 9.94 -9.15
N ARG A 65 -3.30 8.64 -9.04
CA ARG A 65 -4.32 7.67 -8.60
C ARG A 65 -4.70 7.86 -7.13
N ILE A 66 -3.73 8.15 -6.28
CA ILE A 66 -3.99 8.38 -4.87
C ILE A 66 -4.83 9.63 -4.68
N ASP A 67 -4.41 10.73 -5.30
CA ASP A 67 -5.02 12.04 -5.15
C ASP A 67 -6.38 12.15 -5.85
N LEU A 68 -6.48 11.72 -7.11
CA LEU A 68 -7.70 11.91 -7.92
C LEU A 68 -8.69 10.75 -7.82
N GLU A 69 -8.19 9.53 -7.67
CA GLU A 69 -9.03 8.34 -7.70
C GLU A 69 -9.25 7.74 -6.30
N GLY A 70 -8.61 8.29 -5.25
CA GLY A 70 -8.76 7.83 -3.87
C GLY A 70 -8.14 6.46 -3.60
N TRP A 71 -7.09 6.10 -4.36
CA TRP A 71 -6.27 4.92 -4.06
C TRP A 71 -5.28 5.22 -2.93
N GLU A 72 -4.72 4.17 -2.32
CA GLU A 72 -3.83 4.27 -1.17
C GLU A 72 -2.71 3.22 -1.34
N LYS A 73 -1.47 3.54 -0.94
CA LYS A 73 -0.37 2.56 -1.02
C LYS A 73 -0.64 1.42 -0.03
N VAL A 74 -0.41 0.18 -0.47
CA VAL A 74 -0.47 -0.97 0.44
C VAL A 74 0.78 -0.96 1.30
N VAL A 75 0.59 -0.73 2.60
CA VAL A 75 1.63 -0.84 3.61
C VAL A 75 1.43 -2.16 4.34
N TRP A 76 2.47 -2.97 4.32
CA TRP A 76 2.49 -4.29 4.92
C TRP A 76 3.39 -4.28 6.14
N GLU A 77 2.92 -4.83 7.24
CA GLU A 77 3.69 -4.89 8.48
C GLU A 77 4.31 -6.30 8.66
N ASP A 78 5.59 -6.36 9.04
CA ASP A 78 6.21 -7.61 9.47
C ASP A 78 5.87 -7.97 10.93
N GLN A 79 6.25 -9.17 11.36
CA GLN A 79 6.06 -9.63 12.73
C GLN A 79 6.79 -8.77 13.78
N VAL A 80 7.78 -7.97 13.34
CA VAL A 80 8.58 -7.05 14.16
C VAL A 80 7.94 -5.65 14.21
N GLY A 81 6.79 -5.43 13.57
CA GLY A 81 6.16 -4.10 13.48
C GLY A 81 6.78 -3.19 12.42
N LYS A 82 7.73 -3.71 11.62
CA LYS A 82 8.32 -2.96 10.51
C LYS A 82 7.34 -2.86 9.35
N GLN A 83 7.10 -1.64 8.90
CA GLN A 83 6.22 -1.36 7.77
C GLN A 83 7.02 -1.36 6.48
N PHE A 84 6.47 -1.98 5.44
CA PHE A 84 7.05 -1.96 4.12
C PHE A 84 6.00 -1.80 3.02
N THR A 85 6.37 -1.05 1.99
CA THR A 85 5.57 -0.95 0.77
C THR A 85 5.96 -2.05 -0.20
N LEU A 86 4.95 -2.68 -0.79
CA LEU A 86 5.15 -3.72 -1.79
C LEU A 86 5.39 -3.08 -3.16
N LYS A 87 6.57 -3.31 -3.72
CA LYS A 87 6.95 -2.90 -5.06
C LYS A 87 7.24 -4.12 -5.93
N CYS A 88 6.94 -4.03 -7.21
CA CYS A 88 7.33 -5.00 -8.21
C CYS A 88 8.71 -4.63 -8.76
N SER A 89 9.48 -5.62 -9.20
CA SER A 89 10.79 -5.38 -9.86
C SER A 89 10.68 -4.45 -11.07
N ASP A 90 9.49 -4.35 -11.68
CA ASP A 90 9.14 -3.47 -12.79
C ASP A 90 8.93 -1.99 -12.40
N GLY A 91 9.14 -1.64 -11.12
CA GLY A 91 8.90 -0.29 -10.60
C GLY A 91 7.42 0.06 -10.40
N LEU A 92 6.58 -0.98 -10.24
CA LEU A 92 5.16 -0.83 -9.91
C LEU A 92 4.99 -0.89 -8.40
N THR A 93 4.19 0.01 -7.84
CA THR A 93 3.82 -0.01 -6.42
C THR A 93 2.43 -0.58 -6.26
N LEU A 94 2.25 -1.45 -5.26
CA LEU A 94 0.94 -1.99 -4.95
C LEU A 94 0.08 -0.92 -4.26
N ILE A 95 -1.08 -0.67 -4.83
CA ILE A 95 -2.09 0.22 -4.28
C ILE A 95 -3.37 -0.54 -3.99
N MET A 96 -4.10 -0.08 -2.98
CA MET A 96 -5.43 -0.54 -2.65
C MET A 96 -6.41 0.64 -2.67
N LYS A 97 -7.68 0.35 -2.89
CA LYS A 97 -8.77 1.33 -2.82
C LYS A 97 -9.96 0.65 -2.19
N LYS A 98 -10.60 1.34 -1.24
CA LYS A 98 -11.85 0.86 -0.67
C LYS A 98 -12.91 0.77 -1.77
N GLN A 99 -13.50 -0.40 -1.93
CA GLN A 99 -14.74 -0.54 -2.67
C GLN A 99 -15.81 0.19 -1.87
N ASP A 100 -16.37 1.24 -2.45
CA ASP A 100 -17.60 1.82 -1.93
C ASP A 100 -18.67 0.75 -2.06
N SER A 101 -19.10 0.21 -0.92
CA SER A 101 -20.21 -0.74 -0.88
C SER A 101 -21.47 0.08 -1.12
N ALA A 102 -21.98 0.02 -2.35
CA ALA A 102 -23.28 0.55 -2.71
C ALA A 102 -24.39 -0.09 -1.86
#